data_AF-A0A132N613-F1
#
_entry.id   AF-A0A132N613-F1
#
_cell.length_a   1.000
_cell.length_b   1.000
_cell.length_c   1.000
_cell.angle_alpha   90.00
_cell.angle_beta   90.00
_cell.angle_gamma   90.00
#
_symmetry.space_group_name_H-M   'P 1'
#
loop_
_entity.id
_entity.type
_entity.pdbx_description
1 polymer ?
#
loop_
_entity_poly.entity_id
_entity_poly.type
_entity_poly.pdbx_seq_one_letter_code
_entity_poly.pdbx_strand_id
1 'polypeptide(L)'
;MRQLPPPEQRGQTTIADRVVARLAAQAAAEVEQAGGAAPRLMGVTRRRAGAGTPRASARVDGRLATIGIRLSLAYPAPVRALTREVRRHIAERVTALTDLQVRQVDIEVTHLLHGQRRRTR
;
A
#
# COMPACT_ATOMS: atom_id res chain seq x y z
N MET A 1 44.12 -24.24 -1.70
CA MET A 1 43.20 -23.08 -1.59
C MET A 1 41.78 -23.61 -1.61
N ARG A 2 40.95 -23.32 -0.59
CA ARG A 2 39.58 -23.86 -0.50
C ARG A 2 38.66 -22.99 -1.37
N GLN A 3 38.12 -23.55 -2.46
CA GLN A 3 37.25 -22.82 -3.38
C GLN A 3 35.91 -22.51 -2.68
N LEU A 4 35.57 -21.24 -2.55
CA LEU A 4 34.29 -20.83 -1.97
C LEU A 4 33.16 -21.06 -2.99
N PRO A 5 31.95 -21.44 -2.54
CA PRO A 5 30.81 -21.63 -3.42
C PRO A 5 30.48 -20.34 -4.21
N PRO A 6 29.74 -20.44 -5.33
CA PRO A 6 29.29 -19.28 -6.10
C PRO A 6 28.64 -18.21 -5.21
N PRO A 7 28.82 -16.90 -5.48
CA PRO A 7 28.36 -15.83 -4.61
C PRO A 7 26.86 -15.90 -4.26
N GLU A 8 26.03 -16.35 -5.18
CA GLU A 8 24.59 -16.58 -5.02
C GLU A 8 24.22 -17.67 -4.00
N GLN A 9 25.16 -18.54 -3.62
CA GLN A 9 24.98 -19.61 -2.63
C GLN A 9 25.53 -19.26 -1.25
N ARG A 10 26.05 -18.04 -1.07
CA ARG A 10 26.74 -17.63 0.17
C ARG A 10 25.81 -17.10 1.26
N GLY A 11 24.51 -16.97 0.99
CA GLY A 11 23.53 -16.53 1.98
C GLY A 11 22.15 -16.29 1.39
N GLN A 12 21.17 -16.07 2.27
CA GLN A 12 19.78 -15.80 1.90
C GLN A 12 19.29 -14.52 2.57
N THR A 13 18.69 -13.62 1.79
CA THR A 13 18.00 -12.44 2.31
C THR A 13 16.60 -12.84 2.75
N THR A 14 16.29 -12.64 4.04
CA THR A 14 14.94 -12.87 4.58
C THR A 14 14.27 -11.53 4.84
N ILE A 15 13.14 -11.28 4.19
CA ILE A 15 12.34 -10.06 4.37
C ILE A 15 11.22 -10.37 5.34
N ALA A 16 11.22 -9.71 6.49
CA ALA A 16 10.19 -9.90 7.51
C ALA A 16 8.83 -9.34 7.05
N ASP A 17 7.74 -10.00 7.44
CA ASP A 17 6.35 -9.60 7.18
C ASP A 17 6.09 -8.11 7.43
N ARG A 18 6.61 -7.59 8.55
CA ARG A 18 6.46 -6.18 8.94
C ARG A 18 7.04 -5.19 7.91
N VAL A 19 8.06 -5.59 7.17
CA VAL A 19 8.69 -4.76 6.14
C VAL A 19 7.77 -4.71 4.92
N VAL A 20 7.27 -5.85 4.47
CA VAL A 20 6.30 -5.93 3.36
C VAL A 20 5.04 -5.13 3.69
N ALA A 21 4.53 -5.25 4.91
CA ALA A 21 3.39 -4.46 5.38
C ALA A 21 3.66 -2.94 5.30
N ARG A 22 4.85 -2.48 5.72
CA ARG A 22 5.21 -1.06 5.61
C ARG A 22 5.32 -0.58 4.17
N LEU A 23 5.94 -1.38 3.30
CA LEU A 23 6.03 -1.07 1.87
C LEU A 23 4.64 -0.99 1.23
N ALA A 24 3.73 -1.92 1.56
CA ALA A 24 2.37 -1.92 1.05
C ALA A 24 1.57 -0.69 1.51
N ALA A 25 1.68 -0.32 2.79
CA ALA A 25 1.04 0.89 3.31
C ALA A 25 1.56 2.16 2.61
N GLN A 26 2.87 2.23 2.38
CA GLN A 26 3.49 3.34 1.66
C GLN A 26 3.05 3.38 0.19
N ALA A 27 3.11 2.25 -0.52
CA ALA A 27 2.68 2.15 -1.91
C ALA A 27 1.22 2.57 -2.07
N ALA A 28 0.34 2.14 -1.17
CA ALA A 28 -1.06 2.56 -1.21
C ALA A 28 -1.26 4.07 -1.03
N ALA A 29 -0.41 4.73 -0.24
CA ALA A 29 -0.45 6.17 -0.05
C ALA A 29 0.09 6.96 -1.27
N GLU A 30 0.76 6.30 -2.22
CA GLU A 30 1.21 6.91 -3.49
C GLU A 30 0.06 7.02 -4.51
N VAL A 31 -0.96 6.17 -4.41
CA VAL A 31 -2.15 6.25 -5.28
C VAL A 31 -3.03 7.41 -4.80
N GLU A 32 -3.06 8.50 -5.57
CA GLU A 32 -3.96 9.62 -5.27
C GLU A 32 -5.40 9.12 -5.12
N GLN A 33 -6.12 9.65 -4.12
CA GLN A 33 -7.45 9.21 -3.65
C GLN A 33 -7.48 7.98 -2.73
N ALA A 34 -6.39 7.21 -2.59
CA ALA A 34 -6.25 6.13 -1.62
C ALA A 34 -5.52 6.64 -0.36
N GLY A 35 -6.27 6.77 0.74
CA GLY A 35 -5.81 7.61 1.86
C GLY A 35 -6.45 8.98 1.71
N GLY A 36 -7.78 8.94 1.80
CA GLY A 36 -8.70 10.06 1.97
C GLY A 36 -8.10 11.45 1.82
N ALA A 37 -8.49 12.15 0.77
CA ALA A 37 -8.18 13.54 0.49
C ALA A 37 -8.17 14.43 1.75
N ALA A 38 -7.02 14.48 2.42
CA ALA A 38 -6.63 15.59 3.25
C ALA A 38 -6.13 16.64 2.27
N PRO A 39 -6.79 17.80 2.15
CA PRO A 39 -6.23 18.90 1.38
C PRO A 39 -4.80 19.13 1.91
N ARG A 40 -3.79 19.03 1.03
CA ARG A 40 -2.45 19.53 1.34
C ARG A 40 -2.56 21.05 1.40
N LEU A 41 -2.96 21.58 2.55
CA LEU A 41 -2.96 23.00 2.79
C LEU A 41 -1.57 23.37 3.32
N MET A 42 -0.80 24.13 2.53
CA MET A 42 0.48 24.72 2.96
C MET A 42 1.57 23.70 3.35
N GLY A 43 1.75 22.61 2.60
CA GLY A 43 2.84 21.64 2.83
C GLY A 43 2.69 20.76 4.08
N VAL A 44 1.64 20.96 4.89
CA VAL A 44 1.33 20.16 6.07
C VAL A 44 0.13 19.26 5.75
N THR A 45 0.30 17.95 5.94
CA THR A 45 -0.81 17.00 5.83
C THR A 45 -1.74 17.21 7.03
N ARG A 46 -2.79 18.02 6.87
CA ARG A 46 -3.88 18.07 7.86
C ARG A 46 -4.63 16.75 7.81
N ARG A 47 -4.19 15.78 8.61
CA ARG A 47 -4.89 14.52 8.87
C ARG A 47 -6.32 14.87 9.28
N ARG A 48 -7.28 14.66 8.37
CA ARG A 48 -8.69 14.78 8.70
C ARG A 48 -8.99 13.68 9.71
N ALA A 49 -9.58 14.00 10.86
CA ALA A 49 -10.01 12.98 11.79
C ALA A 49 -10.94 12.00 11.05
N GLY A 50 -10.50 10.74 10.91
CA GLY A 50 -11.18 9.69 10.12
C GLY A 50 -10.55 9.35 8.75
N ALA A 51 -9.69 10.21 8.19
CA ALA A 51 -8.88 9.93 7.00
C ALA A 51 -7.47 9.49 7.43
N GLY A 52 -7.39 8.27 7.98
CA GLY A 52 -6.12 7.72 8.45
C GLY A 52 -5.15 7.38 7.32
N THR A 53 -3.85 7.35 7.63
CA THR A 53 -2.85 6.70 6.78
C THR A 53 -3.27 5.24 6.53
N PRO A 54 -3.18 4.72 5.29
CA PRO A 54 -3.48 3.33 5.00
C PRO A 54 -2.77 2.40 5.98
N ARG A 55 -3.49 1.43 6.54
CA ARG A 55 -2.90 0.40 7.40
C ARG A 55 -2.77 -0.88 6.60
N ALA A 56 -1.61 -1.48 6.59
CA ALA A 56 -1.38 -2.74 5.90
C ALA A 56 -0.87 -3.81 6.86
N SER A 57 -1.15 -5.05 6.48
CA SER A 57 -0.65 -6.29 7.05
C SER A 57 -0.11 -7.14 5.92
N ALA A 58 0.86 -7.99 6.21
CA ALA A 58 1.42 -8.88 5.21
C ALA A 58 1.81 -10.21 5.85
N ARG A 59 1.84 -11.25 5.04
CA ARG A 59 2.39 -12.56 5.37
C ARG A 59 3.30 -12.99 4.22
N VAL A 60 4.54 -13.35 4.54
CA VAL A 60 5.50 -13.88 3.59
C VAL A 60 5.70 -15.35 3.86
N ASP A 61 5.55 -16.17 2.82
CA ASP A 61 5.85 -17.60 2.85
C ASP A 61 6.81 -17.92 1.70
N GLY A 62 8.08 -18.15 2.04
CA GLY A 62 9.16 -18.26 1.08
C GLY A 62 9.29 -17.01 0.21
N ARG A 63 8.90 -17.12 -1.08
CA ARG A 63 8.89 -16.01 -2.05
C ARG A 63 7.49 -15.45 -2.32
N LEU A 64 6.47 -15.97 -1.66
CA LEU A 64 5.08 -15.58 -1.87
C LEU A 64 4.67 -14.57 -0.80
N ALA A 65 3.98 -13.50 -1.21
CA ALA A 65 3.45 -12.50 -0.30
C ALA A 65 1.92 -12.39 -0.43
N THR A 66 1.23 -12.37 0.70
CA THR A 66 -0.18 -12.01 0.81
C THR A 66 -0.29 -10.72 1.61
N ILE A 67 -1.05 -9.75 1.11
CA ILE A 67 -1.12 -8.41 1.67
C ILE A 67 -2.59 -8.08 1.98
N GLY A 68 -2.87 -7.56 3.17
CA GLY A 68 -4.16 -6.98 3.52
C GLY A 68 -4.03 -5.50 3.77
N ILE A 69 -4.91 -4.67 3.22
CA ILE A 69 -4.88 -3.22 3.39
C ILE A 69 -6.23 -2.63 3.76
N ARG A 70 -6.20 -1.71 4.71
CA ARG A 70 -7.33 -0.89 5.16
C ARG A 70 -7.10 0.56 4.78
N LEU A 71 -8.03 1.14 4.04
CA LEU A 71 -7.91 2.51 3.55
C LEU A 71 -9.26 3.21 3.48
N SER A 72 -9.21 4.54 3.34
CA SER A 72 -10.40 5.37 3.11
C SER A 72 -10.31 5.98 1.71
N LEU A 73 -11.46 6.11 1.05
CA LEU A 73 -11.56 6.63 -0.32
C LEU A 73 -12.37 7.93 -0.34
N ALA A 74 -12.05 8.82 -1.28
CA ALA A 74 -12.89 10.00 -1.55
C ALA A 74 -14.20 9.60 -2.23
N TYR A 75 -15.24 10.41 -2.04
CA TYR A 75 -16.54 10.27 -2.69
C TYR A 75 -17.05 11.64 -3.20
N PRO A 76 -17.66 11.70 -4.39
CA PRO A 76 -17.88 10.60 -5.33
C PRO A 76 -16.59 10.20 -6.08
N ALA A 77 -16.32 8.89 -6.18
CA ALA A 77 -15.21 8.34 -6.96
C ALA A 77 -15.55 6.91 -7.46
N PRO A 78 -14.95 6.44 -8.56
CA PRO A 78 -15.17 5.09 -9.07
C PRO A 78 -14.43 4.05 -8.20
N VAL A 79 -15.05 3.65 -7.08
CA VAL A 79 -14.46 2.76 -6.06
C VAL A 79 -13.85 1.50 -6.66
N ARG A 80 -14.51 0.87 -7.65
CA ARG A 80 -14.00 -0.34 -8.32
C ARG A 80 -12.71 -0.09 -9.10
N ALA A 81 -12.63 1.03 -9.83
CA ALA A 81 -11.43 1.36 -10.59
C ALA A 81 -10.28 1.71 -9.66
N LEU A 82 -10.56 2.50 -8.62
CA LEU A 82 -9.55 2.93 -7.65
C LEU A 82 -9.00 1.76 -6.82
N THR A 83 -9.85 0.83 -6.38
CA THR A 83 -9.38 -0.37 -5.67
C THR A 83 -8.57 -1.31 -6.57
N ARG A 84 -8.91 -1.41 -7.86
CA ARG A 84 -8.07 -2.13 -8.84
C ARG A 84 -6.71 -1.48 -9.02
N GLU A 85 -6.68 -0.15 -9.09
CA GLU A 85 -5.45 0.61 -9.22
C GLU A 85 -4.54 0.45 -7.99
N VAL A 86 -5.10 0.58 -6.79
CA VAL A 86 -4.37 0.33 -5.53
C VAL A 86 -3.81 -1.09 -5.49
N ARG A 87 -4.62 -2.09 -5.85
CA ARG A 87 -4.19 -3.49 -5.91
C ARG A 87 -2.99 -3.68 -6.82
N ARG A 88 -3.06 -3.12 -8.03
CA ARG A 88 -2.02 -3.19 -9.05
C ARG A 88 -0.74 -2.50 -8.56
N HIS A 89 -0.87 -1.26 -8.09
CA HIS A 89 0.27 -0.45 -7.65
C HIS A 89 1.02 -1.08 -6.46
N ILE A 90 0.29 -1.61 -5.46
CA ILE A 90 0.91 -2.32 -4.33
C ILE A 90 1.69 -3.54 -4.82
N ALA A 91 1.09 -4.36 -5.70
CA ALA A 91 1.73 -5.57 -6.21
C ALA A 91 3.00 -5.23 -6.99
N GLU A 92 2.93 -4.27 -7.92
CA GLU A 92 4.07 -3.81 -8.72
C GLU A 92 5.19 -3.26 -7.81
N ARG A 93 4.85 -2.39 -6.86
CA ARG A 93 5.83 -1.71 -6.01
C ARG A 93 6.53 -2.66 -5.05
N VAL A 94 5.79 -3.57 -4.41
CA VAL A 94 6.36 -4.55 -3.49
C VAL A 94 7.25 -5.54 -4.25
N THR A 95 6.79 -6.07 -5.38
CA THR A 95 7.59 -6.98 -6.20
C THR A 95 8.87 -6.31 -6.69
N ALA A 96 8.80 -5.07 -7.19
CA ALA A 96 9.99 -4.34 -7.65
C ALA A 96 11.04 -4.10 -6.56
N LEU A 97 10.62 -3.93 -5.30
CA LEU A 97 11.54 -3.62 -4.19
C LEU A 97 12.06 -4.85 -3.44
N THR A 98 11.37 -5.98 -3.53
CA THR A 98 11.62 -7.16 -2.69
C THR A 98 11.85 -8.45 -3.46
N ASP A 99 11.56 -8.45 -4.77
CA ASP A 99 11.51 -9.65 -5.62
C ASP A 99 10.52 -10.73 -5.12
N LEU A 100 9.63 -10.38 -4.18
CA LEU A 100 8.56 -11.26 -3.71
C LEU A 100 7.41 -11.27 -4.71
N GLN A 101 6.80 -12.45 -4.89
CA GLN A 101 5.63 -12.64 -5.73
C GLN A 101 4.37 -12.36 -4.91
N VAL A 102 3.74 -11.22 -5.14
CA VAL A 102 2.47 -10.87 -4.50
C VAL A 102 1.35 -11.70 -5.12
N ARG A 103 0.80 -12.65 -4.36
CA ARG A 103 -0.27 -13.55 -4.82
C ARG A 103 -1.64 -12.93 -4.68
N GLN A 104 -1.85 -12.18 -3.60
CA GLN A 104 -3.14 -11.63 -3.24
C GLN A 104 -2.97 -10.32 -2.48
N VAL A 105 -3.86 -9.36 -2.76
CA VAL A 105 -3.98 -8.09 -2.04
C VAL A 105 -5.43 -7.89 -1.64
N ASP A 106 -5.76 -8.02 -0.37
CA ASP A 106 -7.12 -7.81 0.13
C ASP A 106 -7.32 -6.35 0.52
N ILE A 107 -8.37 -5.71 0.00
CA ILE A 107 -8.63 -4.29 0.24
C ILE A 107 -9.93 -4.16 1.01
N GLU A 108 -9.84 -3.59 2.21
CA GLU A 108 -10.96 -3.20 3.06
C GLU A 108 -11.10 -1.68 3.05
N VAL A 109 -12.21 -1.20 2.47
CA VAL A 109 -12.54 0.23 2.45
C VAL A 109 -13.28 0.57 3.73
N THR A 110 -12.59 1.25 4.65
CA THR A 110 -13.10 1.57 5.99
C THR A 110 -14.05 2.77 6.01
N HIS A 111 -13.80 3.76 5.16
CA HIS A 111 -14.59 5.00 5.09
C HIS A 111 -14.65 5.56 3.67
N LEU A 112 -15.79 6.18 3.35
CA LEU A 112 -15.98 7.01 2.17
C LEU A 112 -16.11 8.48 2.59
N LEU A 113 -15.19 9.31 2.11
CA LEU A 113 -15.08 10.71 2.51
C LEU A 113 -15.77 11.60 1.48
N HIS A 114 -16.86 12.24 1.89
CA HIS A 114 -17.59 13.18 1.06
C HIS A 114 -16.81 14.50 0.93
N GLY A 115 -16.54 14.93 -0.31
CA GLY A 115 -16.15 16.32 -0.57
C GLY A 115 -17.32 17.23 -0.20
N GLN A 116 -17.09 18.18 0.72
CA GLN A 116 -18.12 19.16 1.09
C GLN A 116 -18.63 19.85 -0.20
N ARG A 117 -19.91 19.64 -0.54
CA ARG A 117 -20.59 20.49 -1.53
C ARG A 117 -20.40 21.93 -1.08
N ARG A 118 -19.63 22.73 -1.84
CA ARG A 118 -19.67 24.19 -1.69
C ARG A 118 -21.14 24.56 -1.89
N ARG A 119 -21.81 24.97 -0.80
CA ARG A 119 -23.11 25.63 -0.89
C ARG A 119 -22.87 26.95 -1.62
N THR A 120 -23.11 26.95 -2.92
CA THR A 120 -23.29 28.19 -3.68
C THR A 120 -24.56 28.85 -3.16
N ARG A 121 -24.40 30.05 -2.62
CA ARG A 121 -25.49 30.96 -2.24
C ARG A 121 -25.75 31.88 -3.42
#